data_AF-A0A1Y4WKY9-F1
#
_entry.id   AF-A0A1Y4WKY9-F1
#
_cell.length_a   1.000
_cell.length_b   1.000
_cell.length_c   1.000
_cell.angle_alpha   90.00
_cell.angle_beta   90.00
_cell.angle_gamma   90.00
#
_symmetry.space_group_name_H-M   'P 1'
#
loop_
_entity.id
_entity.type
_entity.pdbx_description
1 polymer ?
#
loop_
_entity_poly.entity_id
_entity_poly.type
_entity_poly.pdbx_seq_one_letter_code
_entity_poly.pdbx_strand_id
1 'polypeptide(L)' 'MSDFLTFLYAHYIKPYLDTRPMDDGDIFRASLCENNQTEETRKDVEAVVAFAAAHAFLLGLRTGAGLAEEGSRQT' A
#
# COMPACT_ATOMS: atom_id res chain seq x y z
N MET A 1 1.66 10.45 8.75
CA MET A 1 0.44 9.62 8.80
C MET A 1 -0.15 9.72 10.20
N SER A 2 -1.47 9.61 10.38
CA SER A 2 -2.04 9.51 11.74
C SER A 2 -1.60 8.20 12.40
N ASP A 3 -1.62 8.14 13.73
CA ASP A 3 -1.25 6.94 14.50
C ASP A 3 -2.02 5.70 14.04
N PHE A 4 -3.32 5.88 13.75
CA PHE A 4 -4.15 4.82 13.19
C PHE A 4 -3.65 4.32 11.83
N LEU A 5 -3.28 5.23 10.91
CA LEU A 5 -2.80 4.82 9.59
C LEU A 5 -1.42 4.15 9.66
N THR A 6 -0.56 4.60 10.58
CA THR A 6 0.72 3.93 10.85
C THR A 6 0.50 2.52 11.37
N PHE A 7 -0.41 2.35 12.35
CA PHE A 7 -0.80 1.03 12.85
C PHE A 7 -1.40 0.14 11.76
N LEU A 8 -2.35 0.67 10.98
CA LEU A 8 -2.99 -0.05 9.88
C LEU A 8 -1.98 -0.53 8.85
N TYR A 9 -1.03 0.34 8.48
CA TYR A 9 0.01 -0.01 7.53
C TYR A 9 0.90 -1.14 8.06
N ALA A 10 1.43 -0.97 9.27
CA ALA A 10 2.38 -1.92 9.86
C ALA A 10 1.77 -3.31 10.11
N HIS A 11 0.51 -3.37 10.54
CA HIS A 11 -0.10 -4.63 10.99
C HIS A 11 -1.00 -5.32 9.97
N TYR A 12 -1.45 -4.61 8.93
CA TYR A 12 -2.40 -5.16 7.95
C TYR A 12 -1.93 -5.00 6.51
N ILE A 13 -1.59 -3.77 6.09
CA ILE A 13 -1.28 -3.50 4.68
C ILE A 13 0.07 -4.09 4.29
N LYS A 14 1.14 -3.78 5.03
CA LYS A 14 2.49 -4.27 4.72
C LYS A 14 2.55 -5.81 4.74
N PRO A 15 2.04 -6.52 5.78
CA PRO A 15 1.99 -7.98 5.74
C PRO A 15 1.22 -8.53 4.55
N TYR A 16 0.09 -7.92 4.17
CA TYR A 16 -0.67 -8.35 3.00
C TYR A 16 0.12 -8.19 1.69
N LEU A 17 0.80 -7.05 1.52
CA LEU A 17 1.62 -6.76 0.35
C LEU A 17 2.79 -7.73 0.24
N ASP A 18 3.42 -8.08 1.36
CA ASP A 18 4.57 -8.99 1.41
C ASP A 18 4.21 -10.43 1.02
N THR A 19 2.93 -10.82 1.13
CA THR A 19 2.48 -12.13 0.62
C THR A 19 1.97 -12.08 -0.82
N ARG A 20 1.91 -10.91 -1.46
CA ARG A 20 1.43 -10.84 -2.85
C ARG A 20 2.54 -11.35 -3.78
N PRO A 21 2.22 -12.22 -4.74
CA PRO A 21 3.20 -12.60 -5.75
C PRO A 21 3.57 -11.38 -6.59
N MET A 22 4.86 -11.18 -6.79
CA MET A 22 5.41 -10.22 -7.75
C MET A 22 5.72 -10.95 -9.06
N ASP A 23 5.47 -10.29 -10.20
CA ASP A 23 5.95 -10.80 -11.47
C ASP A 23 7.47 -10.61 -11.63
N ASP A 24 8.07 -11.23 -12.64
CA ASP A 24 9.53 -11.14 -12.87
C ASP A 24 10.00 -9.68 -13.05
N GLY A 25 9.15 -8.83 -13.63
CA GLY A 25 9.43 -7.41 -13.81
C GLY A 25 9.40 -6.64 -12.48
N ASP A 26 8.44 -6.94 -11.61
CA ASP A 26 8.31 -6.36 -10.28
C ASP A 26 9.51 -6.76 -9.41
N ILE A 27 9.90 -8.05 -9.43
CA ILE A 27 11.09 -8.55 -8.71
C ILE A 27 12.34 -7.81 -9.19
N PHE A 28 12.51 -7.67 -10.50
CA PHE A 28 13.64 -6.94 -11.07
C PHE A 28 13.67 -5.47 -10.63
N ARG A 29 12.53 -4.78 -10.70
CA ARG A 29 12.42 -3.37 -10.26
C ARG A 29 12.67 -3.21 -8.76
N ALA A 30 12.14 -4.11 -7.94
CA ALA A 30 12.37 -4.12 -6.50
C ALA A 30 13.87 -4.30 -6.19
N SER A 31 14.52 -5.28 -6.83
CA SER A 31 15.96 -5.53 -6.68
C SER A 31 16.83 -4.33 -7.08
N LEU A 32 16.52 -3.65 -8.19
CA LEU A 32 17.22 -2.42 -8.57
C LEU A 32 17.05 -1.30 -7.53
N CYS A 33 15.87 -1.22 -6.92
CA CYS A 33 15.59 -0.21 -5.91
C CYS A 33 16.36 -0.51 -4.62
N GLU A 34 16.30 -1.75 -4.13
CA GLU A 34 16.91 -2.19 -2.87
C GLU A 34 18.45 -2.13 -2.91
N ASN A 35 19.06 -2.59 -4.00
CA ASN A 35 20.53 -2.66 -4.11
C ASN A 35 21.21 -1.28 -4.26
N ASN A 36 20.46 -0.23 -4.58
CA ASN A 36 20.99 1.10 -4.84
C ASN A 36 20.70 2.09 -3.69
N GLN A 37 20.07 1.64 -2.60
CA GLN A 37 19.70 2.49 -1.47
C GLN A 37 20.78 2.51 -0.39
N THR A 38 20.99 3.70 0.18
CA THR A 38 21.63 3.81 1.50
C THR A 38 20.61 3.48 2.59
N GLU A 39 21.11 3.21 3.81
CA GLU A 39 20.26 2.97 4.98
C GLU A 39 19.27 4.11 5.30
N GLU A 40 19.69 5.36 5.04
CA GLU A 40 18.83 6.54 5.19
C GLU A 40 17.74 6.57 4.10
N THR A 41 18.15 6.40 2.85
CA THR A 41 17.22 6.41 1.71
C THR A 41 16.19 5.29 1.80
N ARG A 42 16.55 4.14 2.38
CA ARG A 42 15.63 3.02 2.62
C ARG A 42 14.48 3.41 3.56
N LYS A 43 14.76 4.20 4.60
CA LYS A 43 13.73 4.69 5.54
C LYS A 43 12.79 5.68 4.86
N ASP A 44 13.34 6.56 4.03
CA ASP A 44 12.54 7.53 3.28
C ASP A 44 11.63 6.84 2.25
N VAL A 45 12.15 5.85 1.54
CA VAL A 45 11.38 5.04 0.58
C VAL A 45 10.26 4.28 1.31
N GLU A 46 10.56 3.63 2.43
CA GLU A 46 9.53 2.95 3.24
C GLU A 46 8.46 3.94 3.71
N ALA A 47 8.83 5.16 4.13
CA ALA A 47 7.87 6.17 4.55
C ALA A 47 6.94 6.62 3.41
N VAL A 48 7.48 6.77 2.19
CA VAL A 48 6.69 7.12 1.00
C VAL A 48 5.76 5.98 0.60
N VAL A 49 6.25 4.74 0.61
CA VAL A 49 5.44 3.54 0.33
C VAL A 49 4.32 3.39 1.35
N ALA A 50 4.63 3.56 2.64
CA ALA A 50 3.64 3.52 3.72
C ALA A 50 2.54 4.56 3.53
N PHE A 51 2.93 5.80 3.20
CA PHE A 51 1.99 6.86 2.92
C PHE A 51 1.08 6.52 1.74
N ALA A 52 1.65 6.10 0.61
CA ALA A 52 0.90 5.80 -0.60
C ALA A 52 -0.06 4.61 -0.41
N ALA A 53 0.44 3.51 0.16
CA ALA A 53 -0.34 2.29 0.36
C ALA A 53 -1.51 2.51 1.33
N ALA A 54 -1.30 3.24 2.43
CA ALA A 54 -2.35 3.55 3.40
C ALA A 54 -3.49 4.39 2.78
N HIS A 55 -3.16 5.39 1.96
CA HIS A 55 -4.16 6.24 1.32
C HIS A 55 -4.85 5.53 0.15
N ALA A 56 -4.13 4.70 -0.61
CA ALA A 56 -4.72 3.84 -1.63
C ALA A 56 -5.75 2.87 -1.03
N PHE A 57 -5.43 2.28 0.13
CA PHE A 57 -6.39 1.42 0.85
C PHE A 57 -7.65 2.19 1.27
N LEU A 58 -7.51 3.36 1.89
CA LEU A 58 -8.65 4.20 2.25
C LEU A 58 -9.49 4.63 1.04
N LEU A 59 -8.83 4.96 -0.08
CA LEU A 59 -9.50 5.28 -1.33
C LEU A 59 -10.32 4.07 -1.81
N GLY A 60 -9.73 2.88 -1.81
CA GLY A 60 -10.43 1.64 -2.16
C GLY A 60 -11.67 1.40 -1.29
N LEU A 61 -11.58 1.61 0.03
CA LEU A 61 -12.72 1.49 0.93
C LEU A 61 -13.85 2.47 0.58
N ARG A 62 -13.52 3.74 0.32
CA ARG A 62 -14.52 4.78 -0.04
C ARG A 62 -15.17 4.47 -1.38
N THR A 63 -14.39 4.06 -2.37
CA THR A 63 -14.89 3.67 -3.68
C THR A 63 -15.81 2.45 -3.56
N GLY A 64 -15.41 1.43 -2.79
CA GLY A 64 -16.23 0.24 -2.56
C GLY A 64 -17.57 0.56 -1.88
N ALA A 65 -17.57 1.43 -0.86
CA ALA A 65 -18.79 1.89 -0.21
C ALA A 65 -19.72 2.63 -1.19
N GLY A 66 -19.18 3.55 -1.99
CA GLY A 66 -19.96 4.28 -3.00
C GLY A 66 -20.57 3.35 -4.06
N LEU A 67 -19.84 2.33 -4.50
CA LEU A 67 -20.36 1.34 -5.45
C LEU A 67 -21.48 0.47 -4.85
N ALA A 68 -21.37 0.10 -3.58
CA ALA A 68 -22.43 -0.66 -2.88
C ALA A 68 -23.71 0.16 -2.70
N GLU A 69 -23.59 1.45 -2.38
CA GLU A 69 -24.72 2.37 -2.28
C GLU A 69 -25.43 2.53 -3.63
N GLU A 70 -24.67 2.70 -4.72
CA GLU A 70 -25.24 2.83 -6.06
C GLU A 70 -25.97 1.54 -6.50
N GLY A 71 -25.37 0.37 -6.26
CA GLY A 71 -26.02 -0.91 -6.53
C GLY A 71 -27.32 -1.12 -5.73
N SER A 72 -27.38 -0.61 -4.50
CA SER A 72 -28.58 -0.68 -3.65
C SER A 72 -29.69 0.27 -4.08
N ARG A 73 -29.40 1.35 -4.82
CA ARG A 73 -30.42 2.27 -5.36
C ARG A 73 -31.08 1.75 -6.64
N GLN A 74 -30.46 0.77 -7.30
CA GLN A 74 -30.94 0.22 -8.57
C GLN A 74 -31.84 -1.03 -8.40
N THR A 75 -31.93 -1.57 -7.17
CA THR A 75 -32.80 -2.69 -6.78
C THR A 75 -34.02 -2.21 -6.00
#